data_AF-A0A6I1JGL2-F1
#
_entry.id   AF-A0A6I1JGL2-F1
#
_cell.length_a   1.000
_cell.length_b   1.000
_cell.length_c   1.000
_cell.angle_alpha   90.00
_cell.angle_beta   90.00
_cell.angle_gamma   90.00
#
_symmetry.space_group_name_H-M   'P 1'
#
loop_
_entity.id
_entity.type
_entity.pdbx_description
1 polymer ?
#
loop_
_entity_poly.entity_id
_entity_poly.type
_entity_poly.pdbx_seq_one_letter_code
_entity_poly.pdbx_strand_id
1 'polypeptide(L)'
;MSGGDAQLHRPGPRLPVPIPIAVALSQREQALLAVCGSCHRTVWTTGRITLDPGAPGIIPGRAEMLFQIRDDDSNVVVRLEGLLQTMAKDVTAAGPCAVSIERIHVGVPAAMNASIQDAVEAAAEVHTPMKSLHMHSGAGRMRISFAILMPAGMLFVPSIGGISHHWTENASDEDIASGATVFVEACRRMLSDVPVEAALWEGCVARPRNRPITPTPAAGGRGSPATRPRT
;
A
#
# COMPACT_ATOMS: atom_id res chain seq x y z
N MET A 1 2.43 -20.06 73.05
CA MET A 1 1.26 -19.35 72.51
C MET A 1 1.71 -17.91 72.28
N SER A 2 1.71 -17.30 71.10
CA SER A 2 1.10 -17.60 69.80
C SER A 2 2.05 -17.11 68.70
N GLY A 3 2.36 -17.97 67.73
CA GLY A 3 3.08 -17.59 66.52
C GLY A 3 2.22 -16.69 65.63
N GLY A 4 2.83 -15.65 65.09
CA GLY A 4 2.28 -14.86 63.99
C GLY A 4 2.90 -15.35 62.69
N ASP A 5 2.09 -16.01 61.87
CA ASP A 5 2.47 -16.52 60.55
C ASP A 5 2.99 -15.39 59.65
N ALA A 6 4.24 -15.53 59.22
CA ALA A 6 4.76 -14.83 58.06
C ALA A 6 4.07 -15.38 56.81
N GLN A 7 2.98 -14.73 56.38
CA GLN A 7 2.40 -14.98 55.07
C GLN A 7 3.36 -14.49 53.99
N LEU A 8 4.18 -15.43 53.51
CA LEU A 8 4.94 -15.33 52.29
C LEU A 8 3.95 -14.97 51.16
N HIS A 9 3.99 -13.72 50.71
CA HIS A 9 3.16 -13.21 49.63
C HIS A 9 3.45 -14.06 48.39
N ARG A 10 2.55 -15.00 48.07
CA ARG A 10 2.68 -15.80 46.85
C ARG A 10 2.62 -14.83 45.67
N PRO A 11 3.59 -14.83 44.75
CA PRO A 11 3.48 -14.03 43.55
C PRO A 11 2.23 -14.49 42.81
N GLY A 12 1.26 -13.59 42.65
CA GLY A 12 0.08 -13.82 41.83
C GLY A 12 0.47 -14.20 40.40
N PRO A 13 -0.47 -14.76 39.59
CA PRO A 13 -0.19 -15.06 38.19
C PRO A 13 0.37 -13.81 37.53
N ARG A 14 1.61 -13.89 37.03
CA ARG A 14 2.25 -12.80 36.31
C ARG A 14 1.34 -12.48 35.13
N LEU A 15 0.74 -11.28 35.15
CA LEU A 15 -0.04 -10.80 34.01
C LEU A 15 0.88 -10.86 32.79
N PRO A 16 0.55 -11.66 31.78
CA PRO A 16 1.44 -11.83 30.65
C PRO A 16 1.50 -10.50 29.91
N VAL A 17 2.70 -9.92 29.88
CA VAL A 17 2.97 -8.65 29.20
C VAL A 17 2.68 -8.88 27.71
N PRO A 18 1.74 -8.16 27.09
CA PRO A 18 1.47 -8.31 25.67
C PRO A 18 2.68 -7.74 24.92
N ILE A 19 3.58 -8.61 24.47
CA ILE A 19 4.60 -8.24 23.50
C ILE A 19 3.85 -8.06 22.17
N PRO A 20 3.67 -6.82 21.68
CA PRO A 20 2.88 -6.58 20.48
C PRO A 20 3.57 -7.25 19.29
N ILE A 21 2.78 -7.62 18.28
CA ILE A 21 3.26 -8.14 16.99
C ILE A 21 4.40 -7.31 16.40
N ALA A 22 4.51 -6.01 16.69
CA ALA A 22 5.65 -5.19 16.28
C ALA A 22 7.01 -5.77 16.73
N VAL A 23 7.10 -6.28 17.96
CA VAL A 23 8.30 -6.97 18.45
C VAL A 23 8.42 -8.36 17.82
N ALA A 24 7.30 -9.08 17.61
CA ALA A 24 7.33 -10.38 16.92
C ALA A 24 7.75 -10.26 15.45
N LEU A 25 7.37 -9.17 14.76
CA LEU A 25 7.78 -8.84 13.39
C LEU A 25 9.25 -8.43 13.36
N SER A 26 9.71 -7.59 14.31
CA SER A 26 11.12 -7.24 14.45
C SER A 26 12.00 -8.46 14.74
N GLN A 27 11.54 -9.39 15.59
CA GLN A 27 12.24 -10.64 15.90
C GLN A 27 12.22 -11.65 14.76
N ARG A 28 11.32 -11.49 13.78
CA ARG A 28 11.15 -12.39 12.61
C ARG A 28 11.41 -11.68 11.28
N GLU A 29 12.09 -10.54 11.29
CA GLU A 29 12.52 -9.82 10.08
C GLU A 29 13.37 -10.72 9.17
N GLN A 30 14.18 -11.59 9.77
CA GLN A 30 14.96 -12.61 9.06
C GLN A 30 14.08 -13.61 8.29
N ALA A 31 12.89 -13.94 8.80
CA ALA A 31 11.95 -14.83 8.11
C ALA A 31 11.30 -14.14 6.89
N LEU A 32 11.04 -12.83 6.98
CA LEU A 32 10.58 -12.04 5.84
C LEU A 32 11.66 -11.97 4.77
N LEU A 33 12.91 -11.65 5.16
CA LEU A 33 14.05 -11.60 4.25
C LEU A 33 14.31 -12.93 3.53
N ALA A 34 14.13 -14.07 4.22
CA ALA A 34 14.30 -15.39 3.61
C ALA A 34 13.29 -15.68 2.49
N VAL A 35 12.06 -15.14 2.56
CA VAL A 35 11.02 -15.31 1.53
C VAL A 35 11.28 -14.42 0.30
N CYS A 36 11.91 -13.26 0.51
CA CYS A 36 12.24 -12.31 -0.54
C CYS A 36 13.43 -12.78 -1.41
N GLY A 37 14.26 -13.70 -0.91
CA GLY A 37 15.51 -14.08 -1.58
C GLY A 37 16.51 -12.93 -1.62
N SER A 38 17.44 -12.95 -2.57
CA SER A 38 18.41 -11.86 -2.81
C SER A 38 17.82 -10.63 -3.51
N CYS A 39 16.50 -10.51 -3.58
CA CYS A 39 15.82 -9.45 -4.32
C CYS A 39 15.76 -8.14 -3.52
N HIS A 40 16.59 -7.17 -3.89
CA HIS A 40 16.62 -5.79 -3.37
C HIS A 40 15.39 -4.92 -3.73
N ARG A 41 14.25 -5.52 -4.14
CA ARG A 41 13.07 -4.79 -4.64
C ARG A 41 11.85 -4.85 -3.73
N THR A 42 11.79 -5.82 -2.83
CA THR A 42 10.72 -5.91 -1.85
C THR A 42 10.91 -4.85 -0.77
N VAL A 43 9.87 -4.08 -0.49
CA VAL A 43 9.83 -3.18 0.67
C VAL A 43 8.59 -3.46 1.51
N TRP A 44 8.72 -3.31 2.82
CA TRP A 44 7.59 -3.29 3.73
C TRP A 44 7.70 -2.16 4.74
N THR A 45 6.56 -1.71 5.24
CA THR A 45 6.50 -0.59 6.18
C THR A 45 5.33 -0.77 7.14
N THR A 46 5.61 -0.68 8.44
CA THR A 46 4.59 -0.47 9.47
C THR A 46 4.38 1.03 9.62
N GLY A 47 3.46 1.59 8.83
CA GLY A 47 3.28 3.04 8.73
C GLY A 47 2.51 3.67 9.90
N ARG A 48 1.80 2.86 10.69
CA ARG A 48 1.04 3.32 11.85
C ARG A 48 0.91 2.21 12.87
N ILE A 49 1.08 2.55 14.15
CA ILE A 49 0.74 1.71 15.29
C ILE A 49 -0.09 2.56 16.24
N THR A 50 -1.24 2.04 16.67
CA THR A 50 -2.07 2.66 17.71
C THR A 50 -2.28 1.69 18.85
N LEU A 51 -2.09 2.19 20.07
CA LEU A 51 -2.26 1.44 21.31
C LEU A 51 -3.46 1.98 22.06
N ASP A 52 -4.30 1.11 22.60
CA ASP A 52 -5.46 1.48 23.40
C ASP A 52 -5.30 0.98 24.84
N PRO A 53 -5.45 1.84 25.87
CA PRO A 53 -5.87 3.25 25.77
C PRO A 53 -4.75 4.24 25.42
N GLY A 54 -3.49 3.79 25.30
CA GLY A 54 -2.37 4.64 24.92
C GLY A 54 -1.85 5.57 26.02
N ALA A 55 -2.22 5.33 27.29
CA ALA A 55 -1.75 6.10 28.43
C ALA A 55 -0.38 5.60 28.95
N PRO A 56 0.56 6.50 29.34
CA PRO A 56 1.94 6.12 29.71
C PRO A 56 2.09 5.11 30.86
N GLY A 57 1.08 5.00 31.73
CA GLY A 57 1.08 4.11 32.90
C GLY A 57 0.11 2.93 32.79
N ILE A 58 -0.55 2.72 31.66
CA ILE A 58 -1.57 1.67 31.50
C ILE A 58 -1.08 0.67 30.46
N ILE A 59 -1.06 -0.62 30.84
CA ILE A 59 -0.76 -1.71 29.90
C ILE A 59 -1.85 -1.74 28.82
N PRO A 60 -1.50 -1.60 27.53
CA PRO A 60 -2.49 -1.62 26.46
C PRO A 60 -3.24 -2.94 26.39
N GLY A 61 -4.56 -2.88 26.27
CA GLY A 61 -5.40 -4.06 26.03
C GLY A 61 -5.51 -4.41 24.55
N ARG A 62 -5.17 -3.47 23.66
CA ARG A 62 -5.30 -3.62 22.20
C ARG A 62 -4.26 -2.80 21.45
N ALA A 63 -3.83 -3.34 20.31
CA ALA A 63 -3.02 -2.64 19.34
C ALA A 63 -3.59 -2.83 17.93
N GLU A 64 -3.54 -1.79 17.11
CA GLU A 64 -3.78 -1.87 15.67
C GLU A 64 -2.53 -1.41 14.93
N MET A 65 -2.26 -2.00 13.76
CA MET A 65 -1.14 -1.62 12.93
C MET A 65 -1.53 -1.60 11.46
N LEU A 66 -0.97 -0.64 10.72
CA LEU A 66 -1.05 -0.63 9.27
C LEU A 66 0.28 -1.12 8.70
N PHE A 67 0.25 -2.30 8.09
CA PHE A 67 1.39 -2.92 7.45
C PHE A 67 1.20 -2.92 5.94
N GLN A 68 2.21 -2.44 5.22
CA GLN A 68 2.22 -2.42 3.76
C GLN A 68 3.40 -3.21 3.23
N ILE A 69 3.16 -4.04 2.22
CA ILE A 69 4.19 -4.71 1.42
C ILE A 69 4.09 -4.15 -0.01
N ARG A 70 5.23 -3.92 -0.66
CA ARG A 70 5.31 -3.65 -2.09
C ARG A 70 6.38 -4.52 -2.72
N ASP A 71 6.07 -5.04 -3.89
CA ASP A 71 6.96 -5.79 -4.75
C ASP A 71 6.48 -5.63 -6.21
N ASP A 72 7.37 -5.79 -7.18
CA ASP A 72 7.00 -5.84 -8.60
C ASP A 72 6.46 -7.22 -9.02
N ASP A 73 6.83 -8.30 -8.32
CA ASP A 73 6.26 -9.64 -8.48
C ASP A 73 5.11 -9.88 -7.47
N SER A 74 3.88 -9.96 -7.99
CA SER A 74 2.69 -10.26 -7.18
C SER A 74 2.79 -11.59 -6.42
N ASN A 75 3.54 -12.57 -6.93
CA ASN A 75 3.71 -13.85 -6.25
C ASN A 75 4.55 -13.72 -4.98
N VAL A 76 5.53 -12.80 -4.95
CA VAL A 76 6.29 -12.47 -3.73
C VAL A 76 5.35 -11.92 -2.67
N VAL A 77 4.47 -10.98 -3.05
CA VAL A 77 3.47 -10.40 -2.14
C VAL A 77 2.57 -11.48 -1.54
N VAL A 78 2.04 -12.40 -2.36
CA VAL A 78 1.18 -13.50 -1.88
C VAL A 78 1.93 -14.40 -0.90
N ARG A 79 3.20 -14.73 -1.15
CA ARG A 79 4.01 -15.54 -0.23
C ARG A 79 4.23 -14.83 1.11
N LEU A 80 4.53 -13.53 1.08
CA LEU A 80 4.74 -12.71 2.28
C LEU A 80 3.44 -12.58 3.09
N GLU A 81 2.30 -12.40 2.44
CA GLU A 81 1.00 -12.42 3.11
C GLU A 81 0.71 -13.77 3.78
N GLY A 82 1.04 -14.89 3.12
CA GLY A 82 0.92 -16.23 3.70
C GLY A 82 1.81 -16.42 4.93
N LEU A 83 3.04 -15.90 4.88
CA LEU A 83 3.95 -15.90 6.03
C LEU A 83 3.40 -15.08 7.19
N LEU A 84 2.89 -13.87 6.93
CA LEU A 84 2.27 -13.02 7.95
C LEU A 84 1.08 -13.71 8.63
N GLN A 85 0.22 -14.37 7.85
CA GLN A 85 -0.91 -15.13 8.38
C GLN A 85 -0.47 -16.30 9.26
N THR A 86 0.63 -16.96 8.89
CA THR A 86 1.21 -18.05 9.68
C THR A 86 1.78 -17.52 10.99
N MET A 87 2.52 -16.41 10.94
CA MET A 87 3.08 -15.73 12.12
C MET A 87 1.98 -15.28 13.09
N ALA A 88 0.86 -14.75 12.58
CA ALA A 88 -0.29 -14.37 13.41
C ALA A 88 -0.87 -15.57 14.18
N LYS A 89 -0.98 -16.73 13.51
CA LYS A 89 -1.45 -17.97 14.15
C LYS A 89 -0.48 -18.44 15.23
N ASP A 90 0.82 -18.44 14.95
CA ASP A 90 1.85 -18.84 15.91
C ASP A 90 1.82 -17.97 17.17
N VAL A 91 1.75 -16.64 17.00
CA VAL A 91 1.72 -15.69 18.12
C VAL A 91 0.44 -15.86 18.94
N THR A 92 -0.70 -16.08 18.28
CA THR A 92 -1.97 -16.35 18.94
C THR A 92 -1.94 -17.65 19.74
N ALA A 93 -1.28 -18.70 19.22
CA ALA A 93 -1.17 -19.98 19.91
C ALA A 93 -0.18 -19.96 21.07
N ALA A 94 0.91 -19.18 20.96
CA ALA A 94 1.97 -19.12 21.95
C ALA A 94 1.68 -18.18 23.13
N GLY A 95 0.71 -17.29 23.00
CA GLY A 95 0.48 -16.21 23.96
C GLY A 95 -0.98 -15.94 24.28
N PRO A 96 -1.24 -15.06 25.26
CA PRO A 96 -2.59 -14.68 25.67
C PRO A 96 -3.27 -13.71 24.67
N CYS A 97 -2.54 -13.23 23.66
CA CYS A 97 -2.99 -12.18 22.74
C CYS A 97 -3.45 -12.79 21.43
N ALA A 98 -4.72 -12.62 21.09
CA ALA A 98 -5.21 -12.98 19.77
C ALA A 98 -4.75 -11.97 18.72
N VAL A 99 -4.28 -12.50 17.59
CA VAL A 99 -3.86 -11.71 16.44
C VAL A 99 -4.77 -12.02 15.26
N SER A 100 -5.25 -10.99 14.58
CA SER A 100 -5.93 -11.12 13.30
C SER A 100 -5.29 -10.18 12.29
N ILE A 101 -5.29 -10.60 11.02
CA ILE A 101 -4.76 -9.83 9.90
C ILE A 101 -5.87 -9.71 8.88
N GLU A 102 -6.23 -8.45 8.57
CA GLU A 102 -7.20 -8.10 7.54
C GLU A 102 -6.47 -7.43 6.37
N ARG A 103 -6.82 -7.85 5.15
CA ARG A 103 -6.32 -7.20 3.94
C ARG A 103 -7.24 -6.04 3.57
N ILE A 104 -6.74 -4.82 3.78
CA ILE A 104 -7.51 -3.59 3.55
C ILE A 104 -7.42 -3.04 2.13
N HIS A 105 -6.36 -3.36 1.37
CA HIS A 105 -6.16 -2.85 0.01
C HIS A 105 -5.17 -3.70 -0.79
N VAL A 106 -5.44 -3.89 -2.08
CA VAL A 106 -4.50 -4.47 -3.06
C VAL A 106 -4.38 -3.53 -4.25
N GLY A 107 -3.15 -3.11 -4.56
CA GLY A 107 -2.85 -2.44 -5.82
C GLY A 107 -2.43 -3.46 -6.86
N VAL A 108 -3.02 -3.43 -8.06
CA VAL A 108 -2.56 -4.24 -9.18
C VAL A 108 -1.45 -3.47 -9.91
N PRO A 109 -0.29 -4.09 -10.22
CA PRO A 109 0.72 -3.45 -11.06
C PRO A 109 0.12 -2.99 -12.39
N ALA A 110 0.33 -1.73 -12.75
CA ALA A 110 -0.14 -1.18 -14.01
C ALA A 110 1.07 -0.93 -14.92
N ALA A 111 1.07 -1.59 -16.08
CA ALA A 111 2.05 -1.35 -17.12
C ALA A 111 1.83 0.04 -17.74
N MET A 112 2.91 0.76 -17.99
CA MET A 112 2.85 1.99 -18.77
C MET A 112 2.77 1.65 -20.26
N ASN A 113 2.21 2.55 -21.06
CA ASN A 113 2.11 2.37 -22.49
C ASN A 113 3.51 2.44 -23.13
N ALA A 114 3.81 1.50 -24.04
CA ALA A 114 5.14 1.38 -24.65
C ALA A 114 5.48 2.59 -25.53
N SER A 115 4.58 3.06 -26.39
CA SER A 115 4.88 4.20 -27.27
C SER A 115 5.13 5.50 -26.50
N ILE A 116 4.50 5.68 -25.33
CA ILE A 116 4.79 6.81 -24.45
C ILE A 116 6.19 6.67 -23.83
N GLN A 117 6.56 5.46 -23.39
CA GLN A 117 7.90 5.20 -22.87
C GLN A 117 8.97 5.46 -23.94
N ASP A 118 8.77 4.96 -25.17
CA ASP A 118 9.69 5.16 -26.28
C ASP A 118 9.86 6.64 -26.62
N ALA A 119 8.77 7.43 -26.60
CA ALA A 119 8.82 8.87 -26.82
C ALA A 119 9.63 9.60 -25.74
N VAL A 120 9.46 9.20 -24.47
CA VAL A 120 10.22 9.77 -23.35
C VAL A 120 11.69 9.39 -23.43
N GLU A 121 12.01 8.13 -23.75
CA GLU A 121 13.38 7.64 -23.90
C GLU A 121 14.10 8.38 -25.05
N ALA A 122 13.43 8.50 -26.20
CA ALA A 122 14.02 9.17 -27.35
C ALA A 122 14.17 10.68 -27.14
N ALA A 123 13.34 11.31 -26.31
CA ALA A 123 13.51 12.70 -25.87
C ALA A 123 14.68 12.84 -24.88
N ALA A 124 14.79 11.91 -23.92
CA ALA A 124 15.86 11.87 -22.94
C ALA A 124 17.24 11.66 -23.59
N GLU A 125 17.33 10.84 -24.64
CA GLU A 125 18.58 10.63 -25.38
C GLU A 125 19.10 11.92 -26.05
N VAL A 126 18.18 12.79 -26.51
CA VAL A 126 18.56 14.08 -27.14
C VAL A 126 19.02 15.11 -26.12
N HIS A 127 18.30 15.23 -24.99
CA HIS A 127 18.51 16.34 -24.05
C HIS A 127 19.39 15.97 -22.85
N THR A 128 19.48 14.68 -22.52
CA THR A 128 20.21 14.13 -21.37
C THR A 128 20.90 12.81 -21.75
N PRO A 129 21.76 12.80 -22.79
CA PRO A 129 22.36 11.56 -23.31
C PRO A 129 23.12 10.82 -22.22
N MET A 130 22.97 9.48 -22.19
CA MET A 130 23.61 8.59 -21.21
C MET A 130 23.27 8.86 -19.74
N LYS A 131 22.22 9.65 -19.44
CA LYS A 131 21.78 9.97 -18.06
C LYS A 131 20.39 9.43 -17.70
N SER A 132 19.75 8.67 -18.59
CA SER A 132 18.44 8.07 -18.37
C SER A 132 18.55 6.56 -18.08
N LEU A 133 17.56 6.01 -17.39
CA LEU A 133 17.41 4.57 -17.16
C LEU A 133 15.95 4.19 -16.99
N HIS A 134 15.60 2.97 -17.41
CA HIS A 134 14.27 2.41 -17.17
C HIS A 134 14.12 1.93 -15.73
N MET A 135 13.04 2.36 -15.07
CA MET A 135 12.77 1.98 -13.68
C MET A 135 11.28 1.77 -13.39
N HIS A 136 11.03 0.90 -12.43
CA HIS A 136 9.71 0.72 -11.85
C HIS A 136 9.42 1.86 -10.87
N SER A 137 8.20 2.39 -10.90
CA SER A 137 7.79 3.34 -9.87
C SER A 137 7.48 2.62 -8.57
N GLY A 138 8.20 2.98 -7.51
CA GLY A 138 7.91 2.54 -6.15
C GLY A 138 6.64 3.16 -5.56
N ALA A 139 6.07 4.22 -6.16
CA ALA A 139 4.92 4.95 -5.65
C ALA A 139 3.58 4.40 -6.20
N GLY A 140 2.80 3.74 -5.34
CA GLY A 140 1.70 2.89 -5.80
C GLY A 140 0.41 3.58 -6.28
N ARG A 141 0.08 4.81 -5.88
CA ARG A 141 -1.30 5.32 -6.03
C ARG A 141 -1.60 6.07 -7.34
N MET A 142 -0.66 6.86 -7.86
CA MET A 142 -0.95 7.73 -9.01
C MET A 142 -0.93 6.96 -10.34
N ARG A 143 -0.07 5.94 -10.46
CA ARG A 143 0.11 5.13 -11.68
C ARG A 143 -1.14 4.34 -12.09
N ILE A 144 -1.83 3.75 -11.11
CA ILE A 144 -2.88 2.75 -11.36
C ILE A 144 -4.14 3.41 -11.90
N SER A 145 -4.50 4.60 -11.41
CA SER A 145 -5.79 5.22 -11.73
C SER A 145 -5.91 5.64 -13.20
N PHE A 146 -4.83 6.12 -13.82
CA PHE A 146 -4.84 6.59 -15.21
C PHE A 146 -4.60 5.47 -16.22
N ALA A 147 -3.63 4.60 -15.96
CA ALA A 147 -3.25 3.53 -16.88
C ALA A 147 -4.37 2.49 -17.10
N ILE A 148 -5.33 2.39 -16.18
CA ILE A 148 -6.54 1.55 -16.37
C ILE A 148 -7.52 2.17 -17.38
N LEU A 149 -7.52 3.50 -17.52
CA LEU A 149 -8.53 4.23 -18.28
C LEU A 149 -8.02 4.71 -19.65
N MET A 150 -6.72 4.97 -19.79
CA MET A 150 -6.11 5.50 -21.01
C MET A 150 -4.61 5.18 -21.09
N PRO A 151 -3.99 5.27 -22.29
CA PRO A 151 -2.54 5.22 -22.41
C PRO A 151 -1.87 6.22 -21.47
N ALA A 152 -0.94 5.75 -20.64
CA ALA A 152 -0.22 6.55 -19.66
C ALA A 152 1.26 6.18 -19.63
N GLY A 153 2.10 7.16 -19.33
CA GLY A 153 3.53 6.99 -19.08
C GLY A 153 3.99 7.93 -17.97
N MET A 154 5.18 7.70 -17.44
CA MET A 154 5.77 8.52 -16.38
C MET A 154 7.20 8.90 -16.78
N LEU A 155 7.58 10.11 -16.41
CA LEU A 155 8.95 10.61 -16.43
C LEU A 155 9.32 10.93 -14.98
N PHE A 156 10.50 10.48 -14.54
CA PHE A 156 11.04 10.78 -13.22
C PHE A 156 12.24 11.70 -13.35
N VAL A 157 12.38 12.61 -12.39
CA VAL A 157 13.61 13.37 -12.14
C VAL A 157 14.19 12.95 -10.79
N PRO A 158 15.52 12.99 -10.60
CA PRO A 158 16.14 12.69 -9.32
C PRO A 158 15.65 13.60 -8.19
N SER A 159 15.41 13.02 -7.02
CA SER A 159 15.31 13.76 -5.76
C SER A 159 16.66 13.75 -5.05
N ILE A 160 17.05 14.86 -4.43
CA ILE A 160 18.31 15.00 -3.69
C ILE A 160 18.33 13.98 -2.55
N GLY A 161 19.29 13.05 -2.60
CA GLY A 161 19.42 11.96 -1.64
C GLY A 161 18.30 10.90 -1.73
N GLY A 162 17.46 10.94 -2.78
CA GLY A 162 16.33 10.02 -2.94
C GLY A 162 15.23 10.20 -1.88
N ILE A 163 15.20 11.34 -1.19
CA ILE A 163 14.25 11.61 -0.11
C ILE A 163 12.88 11.90 -0.70
N SER A 164 11.83 11.28 -0.15
CA SER A 164 10.44 11.60 -0.44
C SER A 164 9.56 11.40 0.80
N HIS A 165 8.39 12.05 0.86
CA HIS A 165 7.49 12.09 2.01
C HIS A 165 8.15 12.67 3.29
N HIS A 166 9.10 13.58 3.11
CA HIS A 166 9.80 14.26 4.20
C HIS A 166 9.90 15.76 3.88
N TRP A 167 9.95 16.61 4.91
CA TRP A 167 9.97 18.07 4.71
C TRP A 167 11.23 18.59 4.01
N THR A 168 12.30 17.79 3.92
CA THR A 168 13.52 18.11 3.18
C THR A 168 13.54 17.52 1.77
N GLU A 169 12.46 16.92 1.30
CA GLU A 169 12.32 16.46 -0.09
C GLU A 169 12.55 17.64 -1.03
N ASN A 170 13.48 17.47 -1.97
CA ASN A 170 13.84 18.51 -2.93
C ASN A 170 14.49 17.88 -4.16
N ALA A 171 14.34 18.51 -5.33
CA ALA A 171 15.08 18.19 -6.55
C ALA A 171 15.95 19.39 -6.93
N SER A 172 17.03 19.17 -7.69
CA SER A 172 17.83 20.30 -8.16
C SER A 172 17.10 21.06 -9.27
N ASP A 173 17.30 22.38 -9.35
CA ASP A 173 16.71 23.19 -10.42
C ASP A 173 17.14 22.70 -11.82
N GLU A 174 18.38 22.18 -11.94
CA GLU A 174 18.91 21.59 -13.17
C GLU A 174 18.16 20.31 -13.57
N ASP A 175 17.90 19.41 -12.61
CA ASP A 175 17.15 18.18 -12.86
C ASP A 175 15.69 18.48 -13.24
N ILE A 176 15.06 19.45 -12.55
CA ILE A 176 13.70 19.90 -12.85
C ILE A 176 13.63 20.49 -14.27
N ALA A 177 14.56 21.39 -14.63
CA ALA A 177 14.59 22.02 -15.94
C ALA A 177 14.87 21.00 -17.07
N SER A 178 15.77 20.05 -16.81
CA SER A 178 16.08 18.96 -17.75
C SER A 178 14.86 18.05 -17.94
N GLY A 179 14.20 17.65 -16.85
CA GLY A 179 12.97 16.87 -16.90
C GLY A 179 11.84 17.58 -17.65
N ALA A 180 11.66 18.89 -17.43
CA ALA A 180 10.68 19.69 -18.16
C ALA A 180 10.98 19.73 -19.67
N THR A 181 12.27 19.86 -20.04
CA THR A 181 12.70 19.86 -21.44
C THR A 181 12.41 18.52 -22.12
N VAL A 182 12.76 17.42 -21.46
CA VAL A 182 12.48 16.05 -21.94
C VAL A 182 10.97 15.82 -22.07
N PHE A 183 10.19 16.27 -21.09
CA PHE A 183 8.73 16.14 -21.12
C PHE A 183 8.11 16.85 -22.33
N VAL A 184 8.52 18.09 -22.60
CA VAL A 184 8.02 18.86 -23.75
C VAL A 184 8.38 18.18 -25.07
N GLU A 185 9.62 17.71 -25.23
CA GLU A 185 10.05 17.02 -26.44
C GLU A 185 9.31 15.69 -26.64
N ALA A 186 9.07 14.92 -25.57
CA ALA A 186 8.28 13.69 -25.62
C ALA A 186 6.85 13.99 -26.08
N CYS A 187 6.20 15.01 -25.51
CA CYS A 187 4.88 15.46 -25.96
C CYS A 187 4.89 15.87 -27.43
N ARG A 188 5.90 16.62 -27.87
CA ARG A 188 6.02 17.04 -29.27
C ARG A 188 6.08 15.84 -30.22
N ARG A 189 6.87 14.82 -29.89
CA ARG A 189 6.98 13.57 -30.66
C ARG A 189 5.65 12.86 -30.75
N MET A 190 5.01 12.65 -29.60
CA MET A 190 3.70 11.99 -29.53
C MET A 190 2.63 12.73 -30.35
N LEU A 191 2.66 14.06 -30.38
CA LEU A 191 1.69 14.86 -31.14
C LEU A 191 2.03 14.95 -32.63
N SER A 192 3.31 14.83 -33.01
CA SER A 192 3.75 14.90 -34.41
C SER A 192 3.40 13.63 -35.18
N ASP A 193 3.31 12.48 -34.49
CA ASP A 193 2.96 11.19 -35.08
C ASP A 193 1.44 10.93 -35.13
N VAL A 194 0.62 11.89 -34.66
CA VAL A 194 -0.84 11.81 -34.69
C VAL A 194 -1.36 12.57 -35.91
N PRO A 195 -2.03 11.93 -36.88
CA PRO A 195 -2.76 12.64 -37.92
C PRO A 195 -3.77 13.59 -37.26
N VAL A 196 -3.80 14.85 -37.69
CA VAL A 196 -4.62 15.93 -37.08
C VAL A 196 -6.11 15.57 -36.99
N GLU A 197 -6.59 14.61 -37.80
CA GLU A 197 -7.97 14.10 -37.78
C GLU A 197 -8.27 13.09 -36.65
N ALA A 198 -7.25 12.45 -36.06
CA ALA A 198 -7.41 11.48 -34.96
C ALA A 198 -7.38 12.14 -33.56
N ALA A 199 -7.07 13.44 -33.48
CA ALA A 199 -6.99 14.20 -32.24
C ALA A 199 -8.35 14.71 -31.71
N LEU A 200 -9.46 14.29 -32.32
CA LEU A 200 -10.77 14.48 -31.72
C LEU A 200 -11.05 13.34 -30.74
N TRP A 201 -11.28 13.77 -29.51
CA TRP A 201 -11.84 13.16 -28.32
C TRP A 201 -13.08 12.23 -28.50
N GLU A 202 -13.33 11.65 -29.67
CA GLU A 202 -14.56 10.92 -29.99
C GLU A 202 -14.76 9.63 -29.17
N GLY A 203 -13.68 9.03 -28.66
CA GLY A 203 -13.74 7.81 -27.84
C GLY A 203 -14.30 7.99 -26.43
N CYS A 204 -14.35 9.21 -25.88
CA CYS A 204 -14.85 9.44 -24.51
C CYS A 204 -16.34 9.80 -24.46
N VAL A 205 -16.94 10.22 -25.58
CA VAL A 205 -18.36 10.63 -25.65
C VAL A 205 -19.27 9.48 -26.10
N ALA A 206 -18.71 8.44 -26.72
CA ALA A 206 -19.48 7.34 -27.32
C ALA A 206 -19.90 6.20 -26.36
N ARG A 207 -19.92 6.42 -25.03
CA ARG A 207 -20.74 5.57 -24.15
C ARG A 207 -22.05 6.29 -23.86
N PRO A 208 -23.21 5.81 -24.35
CA PRO A 208 -24.48 6.41 -23.98
C PRO A 208 -24.61 6.37 -22.45
N ARG A 209 -24.79 7.54 -21.83
CA ARG A 209 -25.07 7.73 -20.39
C ARG A 209 -26.41 7.14 -19.92
N ASN A 210 -27.07 6.31 -20.74
CA ASN A 210 -28.34 5.67 -20.40
C ASN A 210 -28.19 4.15 -20.45
N ARG A 211 -27.66 3.57 -19.37
CA ARG A 211 -28.32 2.37 -18.83
C ARG A 211 -29.19 2.86 -17.68
N PRO A 212 -30.53 2.75 -17.74
CA PRO A 212 -31.32 2.91 -16.55
C PRO A 212 -30.78 1.95 -15.50
N ILE A 213 -30.45 2.47 -14.33
CA ILE A 213 -30.22 1.65 -13.14
C ILE A 213 -31.58 1.01 -12.86
N THR A 214 -31.80 -0.21 -13.35
CA THR A 214 -32.92 -1.01 -12.89
C THR A 214 -32.66 -1.28 -11.41
N PRO A 215 -33.54 -0.82 -10.50
CA PRO A 215 -33.40 -1.18 -9.10
C PRO A 215 -33.51 -2.70 -9.02
N THR A 216 -32.47 -3.33 -8.46
CA THR A 216 -32.52 -4.70 -7.99
C THR A 216 -33.78 -4.83 -7.12
N PRO A 217 -34.70 -5.78 -7.38
CA PRO A 217 -35.87 -5.92 -6.54
C PRO A 217 -35.39 -6.23 -5.13
N ALA A 218 -35.80 -5.38 -4.18
CA ALA A 218 -35.59 -5.63 -2.77
C ALA A 218 -36.12 -7.03 -2.47
N ALA A 219 -35.22 -7.92 -2.04
CA ALA A 219 -35.63 -9.18 -1.44
C ALA A 219 -36.56 -8.82 -0.27
N GLY A 220 -37.84 -9.14 -0.44
CA GLY A 220 -38.90 -8.72 0.44
C GLY A 220 -38.67 -9.22 1.86
N GLY A 221 -38.48 -8.27 2.78
CA GLY A 221 -38.73 -8.49 4.20
C GLY A 221 -40.21 -8.78 4.42
N ARG A 222 -40.56 -10.05 4.57
CA ARG A 222 -41.73 -10.50 5.33
C ARG A 222 -41.15 -11.01 6.66
N GLY A 223 -41.53 -10.61 7.85
CA GLY A 223 -42.53 -9.71 8.39
C GLY A 223 -42.50 -10.00 9.90
N SER A 224 -42.26 -9.00 10.74
CA SER A 224 -42.47 -9.17 12.18
C SER A 224 -43.97 -9.08 12.46
N PRO A 225 -44.59 -10.08 13.11
CA PRO A 225 -45.96 -9.93 13.56
C PRO A 225 -46.00 -9.02 14.78
N ALA A 226 -46.83 -7.98 14.67
CA ALA A 226 -47.23 -7.14 15.77
C ALA A 226 -47.92 -7.97 16.87
N THR A 227 -47.30 -8.04 18.04
CA THR A 227 -48.00 -8.37 19.29
C THR A 227 -48.70 -7.11 19.80
N ARG A 228 -50.04 -7.13 19.77
CA ARG A 228 -50.92 -6.12 20.36
C ARG A 228 -50.68 -6.00 21.88
N PRO A 229 -50.93 -4.82 22.48
CA PRO A 229 -50.96 -4.67 23.92
C PRO A 229 -52.34 -5.11 24.46
N ARG A 230 -52.35 -5.77 25.62
CA ARG A 230 -53.50 -5.80 26.54
C ARG A 230 -53.05 -6.24 27.94
N THR A 231 -53.41 -5.38 28.90
CA THR A 231 -53.55 -5.56 30.37
C THR A 231 -52.33 -5.99 31.15
#